data_AF-A0A1G3ULD4-F1
#
_entry.id   AF-A0A1G3ULD4-F1
#
_cell.length_a   1.000
_cell.length_b   1.000
_cell.length_c   1.000
_cell.angle_alpha   90.00
_cell.angle_beta   90.00
_cell.angle_gamma   90.00
#
_symmetry.space_group_name_H-M   'P 1'
#
loop_
_entity.id
_entity.type
_entity.pdbx_description
1 polymer ?
#
loop_
_entity_poly.entity_id
_entity_poly.type
_entity_poly.pdbx_seq_one_letter_code
_entity_poly.pdbx_strand_id
1 'polypeptide(L)'
;MPFGEGWSKERLCVQTLSWQRETDARRTSGEPELLRFTRFGRPLYFIRIGASGIQVPGQMGKFFVLRSIRRRVMFYDRHSAELRVRPICRPPLFVERALCMCSGFPAFFDPEQKLLVYRDIPAHVVQLTSRALRQEIL
;
A
#
# COMPACT_ATOMS: atom_id res chain seq x y z
N MET A 1 1.41 18.27 11.14
CA MET A 1 0.28 17.52 10.53
C MET A 1 -0.95 18.41 10.55
N PRO A 2 -1.92 18.25 9.63
CA PRO A 2 -3.14 19.05 9.63
C PRO A 2 -3.92 18.91 10.95
N PHE A 3 -4.51 20.01 11.41
CA PHE A 3 -5.34 20.08 12.62
C PHE A 3 -6.55 21.00 12.37
N GLY A 4 -7.60 20.87 13.19
CA GLY A 4 -8.82 21.68 13.12
C GLY A 4 -10.05 20.96 12.58
N GLU A 5 -11.21 21.61 12.69
CA GLU A 5 -12.50 21.09 12.26
C GLU A 5 -12.55 20.83 10.75
N GLY A 6 -13.23 19.76 10.34
CA GLY A 6 -13.42 19.38 8.93
C GLY A 6 -12.38 18.43 8.33
N TRP A 7 -11.38 18.00 9.12
CA TRP A 7 -10.48 16.91 8.73
C TRP A 7 -10.96 15.57 9.30
N SER A 8 -11.06 14.55 8.46
CA SER A 8 -11.10 13.17 8.95
C SER A 8 -9.68 12.62 9.07
N LYS A 9 -9.39 11.98 10.19
CA LYS A 9 -8.09 11.36 10.48
C LYS A 9 -8.25 9.85 10.59
N GLU A 10 -7.48 9.13 9.80
CA GLU A 10 -7.49 7.67 9.76
C GLU A 10 -6.06 7.15 9.78
N ARG A 11 -5.88 5.96 10.38
CA ARG A 11 -4.61 5.25 10.42
C ARG A 11 -4.73 3.96 9.62
N LEU A 12 -3.67 3.61 8.89
CA LEU A 12 -3.59 2.31 8.23
C LEU A 12 -3.37 1.22 9.29
N CYS A 13 -4.34 0.32 9.45
CA CYS A 13 -4.14 -0.92 10.18
C CYS A 13 -3.46 -1.93 9.26
N VAL A 14 -2.17 -2.19 9.49
CA VAL A 14 -1.33 -3.04 8.64
C VAL A 14 -1.65 -4.54 8.77
N GLN A 15 -2.30 -4.95 9.86
CA GLN A 15 -2.77 -6.31 10.10
C GLN A 15 -3.98 -6.63 9.22
N THR A 16 -4.99 -5.76 9.24
CA THR A 16 -6.23 -5.92 8.48
C THR A 16 -6.15 -5.34 7.07
N LEU A 17 -5.12 -4.54 6.79
CA LEU A 17 -4.96 -3.77 5.56
C LEU A 17 -6.19 -2.91 5.27
N SER A 18 -6.59 -2.11 6.27
CA SER A 18 -7.73 -1.20 6.18
C SER A 18 -7.46 0.13 6.89
N TRP A 19 -8.14 1.18 6.48
CA TRP A 19 -8.13 2.47 7.18
C TRP A 19 -9.06 2.40 8.38
N GLN A 20 -8.57 2.78 9.55
CA GLN A 20 -9.34 2.86 10.79
C GLN A 20 -9.37 4.31 11.25
N ARG A 21 -10.54 4.80 11.66
CA ARG A 21 -10.63 6.13 12.30
C ARG A 21 -9.73 6.13 13.53
N GLU A 22 -8.89 7.15 13.62
CA GLU A 22 -8.04 7.31 14.79
C GLU A 22 -8.87 7.99 15.87
N THR A 23 -9.31 7.22 16.86
CA THR A 23 -9.75 7.76 18.16
C THR A 23 -8.49 8.12 18.95
N ASP A 24 -8.55 9.15 19.79
CA ASP A 24 -7.42 9.85 20.47
C ASP A 24 -6.53 9.01 21.43
N ALA A 25 -6.30 7.73 21.15
CA ALA A 25 -5.38 6.89 21.87
C ALA A 25 -3.94 7.17 21.42
N ARG A 26 -3.16 7.81 22.30
CA ARG A 26 -1.69 7.80 22.24
C ARG A 26 -1.20 6.35 22.15
N ARG A 27 -0.83 5.89 20.96
CA ARG A 27 0.07 4.76 20.80
C ARG A 27 1.44 5.28 20.42
N THR A 28 2.31 5.32 21.43
CA THR A 28 3.75 5.53 21.28
C THR A 28 4.40 4.18 20.96
N SER A 29 3.96 3.48 19.92
CA SER A 29 4.80 2.43 19.35
C SER A 29 5.92 3.14 18.59
N GLY A 30 7.17 2.76 18.81
CA GLY A 30 8.31 3.29 18.04
C GLY A 30 8.27 2.91 16.54
N GLU A 31 7.29 2.08 16.15
CA GLU A 31 7.03 1.69 14.77
C GLU A 31 6.40 2.83 13.95
N PRO A 32 6.74 2.95 12.66
CA PRO A 32 6.18 3.97 11.80
C PRO A 32 4.72 3.67 11.47
N GLU A 33 3.87 4.68 11.58
CA GLU A 33 2.45 4.60 11.26
C GLU A 33 2.11 5.46 10.05
N LEU A 34 1.20 4.99 9.20
CA LEU A 34 0.70 5.78 8.08
C LEU A 34 -0.66 6.38 8.44
N LEU A 35 -0.73 7.69 8.41
CA LEU A 35 -1.93 8.47 8.65
C LEU A 35 -2.46 9.04 7.34
N ARG A 36 -3.79 9.04 7.19
CA ARG A 36 -4.53 9.68 6.11
C ARG A 36 -5.40 10.77 6.71
N PHE A 37 -5.19 12.00 6.23
CA PHE A 37 -5.99 13.17 6.56
C PHE A 37 -6.81 13.54 5.34
N THR A 38 -8.14 13.52 5.43
CA THR A 38 -8.99 13.87 4.28
C THR A 38 -9.78 15.14 4.57
N ARG A 39 -9.74 16.09 3.64
CA ARG A 39 -10.58 17.30 3.63
C ARG A 39 -11.11 17.51 2.22
N PHE A 40 -12.42 17.75 2.09
CA PHE A 40 -13.10 17.91 0.80
C PHE A 40 -12.78 16.76 -0.19
N GLY A 41 -12.73 15.52 0.30
CA GLY A 41 -12.42 14.34 -0.49
C GLY A 41 -10.96 14.20 -0.95
N ARG A 42 -10.07 15.15 -0.60
CA ARG A 42 -8.65 15.10 -0.96
C ARG A 42 -7.83 14.53 0.20
N PRO A 43 -7.22 13.35 0.07
CA PRO A 43 -6.40 12.76 1.12
C PRO A 43 -4.96 13.29 1.06
N LEU A 44 -4.42 13.65 2.22
CA LEU A 44 -3.01 13.87 2.48
C LEU A 44 -2.49 12.72 3.36
N TYR A 45 -1.26 12.26 3.09
CA TYR A 45 -0.69 11.11 3.80
C TYR A 45 0.56 11.52 4.55
N PHE A 46 0.68 11.05 5.79
CA PHE A 46 1.82 11.34 6.67
C PHE A 46 2.33 10.05 7.30
N ILE A 47 3.64 9.87 7.33
CA ILE A 47 4.27 8.84 8.16
C ILE A 47 4.58 9.48 9.52
N ARG A 48 4.07 8.87 10.59
CA ARG A 48 4.35 9.27 11.97
C ARG A 48 5.37 8.32 12.59
N ILE A 49 6.42 8.88 13.18
CA ILE A 49 7.42 8.16 13.99
C ILE A 49 7.60 8.95 15.28
N GLY A 50 7.10 8.42 16.40
CA GLY A 50 7.02 9.16 17.66
C GLY A 50 6.23 10.47 17.50
N ALA A 51 6.85 11.60 17.86
CA ALA A 51 6.24 12.93 17.73
C ALA A 51 6.41 13.56 16.32
N SER A 52 7.23 12.98 15.46
CA SER A 52 7.54 13.54 14.13
C SER A 52 6.61 12.99 13.05
N GLY A 53 6.26 13.85 12.10
CA GLY A 53 5.41 13.50 10.96
C GLY A 53 5.94 14.07 9.65
N ILE A 54 6.14 13.21 8.65
CA ILE A 54 6.61 13.61 7.32
C ILE A 54 5.51 13.32 6.30
N GLN A 55 5.19 14.30 5.45
CA GLN A 55 4.24 14.12 4.36
C GLN A 55 4.84 13.23 3.28
N VAL A 56 4.08 12.27 2.77
CA VAL A 56 4.53 11.33 1.74
C VAL A 56 3.46 11.10 0.68
N PRO A 57 3.84 10.62 -0.52
CA PRO A 57 2.88 10.02 -1.45
C PRO A 57 2.20 8.80 -0.81
N GLY A 58 0.88 8.70 -0.92
CA GLY A 58 0.09 7.69 -0.20
C GLY A 58 0.54 6.25 -0.45
N GLN A 59 0.81 5.87 -1.71
CA GLN A 59 1.26 4.50 -2.01
C GLN A 59 2.66 4.22 -1.46
N MET A 60 3.59 5.18 -1.55
CA MET A 60 4.94 5.03 -0.97
C MET A 60 4.87 4.88 0.54
N GLY A 61 4.00 5.65 1.20
CA GLY A 61 3.76 5.53 2.64
C GLY A 61 3.30 4.14 3.06
N LYS A 62 2.41 3.51 2.29
CA LYS A 62 1.93 2.14 2.59
C LYS A 62 3.07 1.12 2.53
N PHE A 63 3.83 1.11 1.44
CA PHE A 63 4.95 0.16 1.29
C PHE A 63 6.05 0.40 2.33
N PHE A 64 6.28 1.65 2.74
CA PHE A 64 7.20 1.96 3.84
C PHE A 64 6.77 1.30 5.15
N VAL A 65 5.52 1.49 5.58
CA VAL A 65 5.05 0.91 6.86
C VAL A 65 4.94 -0.60 6.79
N LEU A 66 4.49 -1.17 5.66
CA LEU A 66 4.44 -2.62 5.46
C LEU A 66 5.83 -3.26 5.54
N ARG A 67 6.84 -2.61 4.95
CA ARG A 67 8.23 -3.07 5.05
C ARG A 67 8.74 -3.03 6.49
N SER A 68 8.43 -1.98 7.23
CA SER A 68 8.94 -1.80 8.61
C SER A 68 8.52 -2.94 9.54
N ILE A 69 7.33 -3.50 9.34
CA ILE A 69 6.81 -4.64 10.10
C ILE A 69 6.97 -5.99 9.37
N ARG A 70 7.79 -6.02 8.31
CA ARG A 70 8.05 -7.21 7.46
C ARG A 70 6.76 -7.88 6.93
N ARG A 71 5.72 -7.10 6.69
CA ARG A 71 4.45 -7.60 6.15
C ARG A 71 4.55 -7.75 4.64
N ARG A 72 4.50 -8.99 4.17
CA ARG A 72 4.46 -9.34 2.74
C ARG A 72 3.05 -9.19 2.20
N VAL A 73 2.91 -8.53 1.05
CA VAL A 73 1.61 -8.27 0.41
C VAL A 73 1.57 -8.59 -1.09
N MET A 74 2.67 -9.10 -1.64
CA MET A 74 2.78 -9.54 -3.04
C MET A 74 2.79 -11.06 -3.09
N PHE A 75 1.87 -11.63 -3.86
CA PHE A 75 1.76 -13.07 -4.08
C PHE A 75 2.01 -13.33 -5.55
N TYR A 76 2.88 -14.28 -5.87
CA TYR A 76 3.15 -14.63 -7.27
C TYR A 76 3.03 -16.12 -7.51
N ASP A 77 2.08 -16.48 -8.37
CA ASP A 77 1.98 -17.84 -8.86
C ASP A 77 2.81 -17.98 -10.16
N ARG A 78 3.87 -18.79 -10.09
CA ARG A 78 4.74 -19.06 -11.23
C ARG A 78 4.09 -19.90 -12.31
N HIS A 79 3.10 -20.73 -11.96
CA HIS A 79 2.44 -21.62 -12.91
C HIS A 79 1.47 -20.84 -13.79
N SER A 80 0.70 -19.92 -13.20
CA SER A 80 -0.22 -19.04 -13.92
C SER A 80 0.39 -17.71 -14.35
N ALA A 81 1.65 -17.43 -13.97
CA ALA A 81 2.33 -16.15 -14.17
C ALA A 81 1.52 -14.95 -13.64
N GLU A 82 0.81 -15.14 -12.52
CA GLU A 82 -0.07 -14.12 -11.94
C GLU A 82 0.55 -13.45 -10.71
N LEU A 83 0.71 -12.14 -10.77
CA LEU A 83 1.01 -11.31 -9.60
C LEU A 83 -0.30 -10.82 -8.98
N ARG A 84 -0.53 -11.17 -7.72
CA ARG A 84 -1.73 -10.78 -6.96
C ARG A 84 -1.37 -9.88 -5.78
N VAL A 85 -2.15 -8.83 -5.56
CA VAL A 85 -2.01 -7.88 -4.45
C VAL A 85 -3.38 -7.45 -3.93
N ARG A 86 -3.50 -7.08 -2.66
CA ARG A 86 -4.74 -6.47 -2.17
C ARG A 86 -4.95 -5.08 -2.80
N PRO A 87 -6.19 -4.64 -3.10
CA PRO A 87 -6.44 -3.32 -3.70
C PRO A 87 -5.85 -2.14 -2.93
N ILE A 88 -5.85 -2.19 -1.61
CA ILE A 88 -5.22 -1.16 -0.77
C ILE A 88 -3.70 -1.10 -0.98
N CYS A 89 -3.07 -2.19 -1.39
CA CYS A 89 -1.65 -2.33 -1.70
C CYS A 89 -1.39 -2.23 -3.21
N ARG A 90 -2.29 -1.61 -3.98
CA ARG A 90 -2.07 -1.30 -5.39
C ARG A 90 -0.72 -0.56 -5.56
N PRO A 91 0.17 -1.01 -6.47
CA PRO A 91 1.46 -0.38 -6.67
C PRO A 91 1.35 1.12 -7.00
N PRO A 92 2.42 1.91 -6.77
CA PRO A 92 2.50 3.28 -7.29
C PRO A 92 2.31 3.29 -8.81
N LEU A 93 1.74 4.37 -9.34
CA LEU A 93 1.28 4.48 -10.72
C LEU A 93 2.34 4.08 -11.77
N PHE A 94 3.61 4.43 -11.56
CA PHE A 94 4.69 4.06 -12.47
C PHE A 94 4.92 2.54 -12.51
N VAL A 95 4.95 1.90 -11.34
CA VAL A 95 5.11 0.44 -11.23
C VAL A 95 3.90 -0.28 -11.80
N GLU A 96 2.71 0.23 -11.53
CA GLU A 96 1.47 -0.30 -12.09
C GLU A 96 1.44 -0.20 -13.62
N ARG A 97 1.82 0.93 -14.20
CA ARG A 97 1.90 1.08 -15.66
C ARG A 97 2.89 0.10 -16.27
N ALA A 98 4.05 -0.10 -15.65
CA ALA A 98 5.01 -1.09 -16.10
C ALA A 98 4.41 -2.50 -16.10
N LEU A 99 3.72 -2.88 -15.02
CA LEU A 99 3.01 -4.17 -14.95
C LEU A 99 1.95 -4.30 -16.05
N CYS A 100 1.13 -3.27 -16.28
CA CYS A 100 0.10 -3.27 -17.33
C CYS A 100 0.71 -3.36 -18.74
N MET A 101 1.87 -2.75 -18.98
CA MET A 101 2.58 -2.88 -20.26
C MET A 101 3.15 -4.28 -20.46
N CYS A 102 3.64 -4.91 -19.39
CA CYS A 102 4.14 -6.28 -19.45
C CYS A 102 3.02 -7.30 -19.68
N SER A 103 1.86 -7.14 -19.03
CA SER A 103 0.70 -8.02 -19.21
C SER A 103 -0.08 -7.74 -20.50
N GLY A 104 0.07 -6.55 -21.09
CA GLY A 104 -0.79 -6.07 -22.17
C GLY A 104 -2.20 -5.65 -21.72
N PHE A 105 -2.54 -5.81 -20.44
CA PHE A 105 -3.88 -5.56 -19.89
C PHE A 105 -3.81 -4.87 -18.52
N PRO A 106 -4.80 -4.04 -18.16
CA PRO A 106 -4.92 -3.54 -16.79
C PRO A 106 -5.13 -4.70 -15.80
N ALA A 107 -4.78 -4.47 -14.53
CA ALA A 107 -5.15 -5.42 -13.47
C ALA A 107 -6.67 -5.60 -13.43
N PHE A 108 -7.11 -6.85 -13.33
CA PHE A 108 -8.50 -7.15 -13.04
C PHE A 108 -8.69 -7.36 -11.54
N PHE A 109 -9.91 -7.11 -11.06
CA PHE A 109 -10.28 -7.37 -9.68
C PHE A 109 -10.95 -8.72 -9.58
N ASP A 110 -10.37 -9.63 -8.80
CA ASP A 110 -10.97 -10.89 -8.40
C ASP A 110 -11.89 -10.64 -7.19
N PRO A 111 -13.23 -10.72 -7.35
CA PRO A 111 -14.17 -10.43 -6.27
C PRO A 111 -14.19 -11.51 -5.19
N GLU A 112 -13.84 -12.76 -5.51
CA GLU A 112 -13.86 -13.87 -4.56
C GLU A 112 -12.67 -13.75 -3.60
N GLN A 113 -11.48 -13.52 -4.15
CA GLN A 113 -10.26 -13.37 -3.35
C GLN A 113 -10.07 -11.94 -2.83
N LYS A 114 -10.82 -10.97 -3.37
CA LYS A 114 -10.66 -9.53 -3.12
C LYS A 114 -9.23 -9.05 -3.42
N LEU A 115 -8.70 -9.50 -4.56
CA LEU A 115 -7.34 -9.21 -5.03
C LEU A 115 -7.35 -8.48 -6.36
N LEU A 116 -6.37 -7.62 -6.56
CA LEU A 116 -5.98 -7.17 -7.89
C LEU A 116 -5.00 -8.19 -8.46
N VAL A 117 -5.25 -8.61 -9.69
CA VAL A 117 -4.49 -9.64 -10.37
C VAL A 117 -3.93 -9.07 -11.66
N TYR A 118 -2.60 -9.18 -11.80
CA TYR A 118 -1.85 -8.88 -13.01
C TYR A 118 -1.44 -10.21 -13.64
N ARG A 119 -1.92 -10.49 -14.86
CA ARG A 119 -1.66 -11.75 -15.58
C ARG A 119 -0.43 -11.66 -16.48
N ASP A 120 0.08 -12.82 -16.87
CA ASP A 120 1.17 -12.95 -17.84
C ASP A 120 2.42 -12.13 -17.45
N ILE A 121 2.65 -11.97 -16.15
CA ILE A 121 3.80 -11.21 -15.65
C ILE A 121 4.99 -12.15 -15.56
N PRO A 122 6.08 -11.93 -16.33
CA PRO A 122 7.26 -12.76 -16.25
C PRO A 122 7.93 -12.67 -14.88
N ALA A 123 8.50 -13.77 -14.40
CA ALA A 123 9.11 -13.84 -13.06
C ALA A 123 10.18 -12.75 -12.82
N HIS A 124 10.97 -12.39 -13.84
CA HIS A 124 11.97 -11.32 -13.71
C HIS A 124 11.34 -9.94 -13.51
N VAL A 125 10.18 -9.66 -14.11
CA VAL A 125 9.43 -8.41 -13.90
C VAL A 125 8.92 -8.37 -12.46
N VAL A 126 8.38 -9.47 -11.95
CA VAL A 126 7.93 -9.56 -10.55
C VAL A 126 9.08 -9.29 -9.57
N GLN A 127 10.27 -9.82 -9.85
CA GLN A 127 11.46 -9.54 -9.04
C GLN A 127 11.87 -8.06 -9.08
N LEU A 128 11.77 -7.39 -10.24
CA LEU A 128 12.02 -5.95 -10.33
C LEU A 128 10.96 -5.15 -9.55
N THR A 129 9.69 -5.52 -9.69
CA THR A 129 8.58 -4.92 -8.95
C THR A 129 8.76 -5.08 -7.44
N SER A 130 9.10 -6.28 -6.97
CA SER A 130 9.28 -6.55 -5.54
C SER A 130 10.44 -5.73 -4.95
N ARG A 131 11.56 -5.61 -5.69
CA ARG A 131 12.69 -4.74 -5.33
C ARG A 131 12.29 -3.27 -5.30
N ALA A 132 11.57 -2.78 -6.30
CA ALA A 132 11.11 -1.39 -6.38
C ALA A 132 10.18 -1.03 -5.21
N LEU A 133 9.30 -1.95 -4.83
CA LEU A 133 8.36 -1.78 -3.71
C LEU A 133 8.98 -2.15 -2.35
N ARG A 134 10.21 -2.68 -2.33
CA ARG A 134 10.88 -3.24 -1.15
C ARG A 134 10.00 -4.26 -0.41
N GLN A 135 9.41 -5.16 -1.18
CA GLN A 135 8.55 -6.24 -0.72
C GLN A 135 9.18 -7.60 -1.04
N GLU A 136 8.89 -8.58 -0.21
CA GLU A 136 9.21 -9.98 -0.51
C GLU A 136 8.00 -10.62 -1.19
N ILE A 137 8.28 -11.52 -2.14
CA ILE A 137 7.26 -12.25 -2.90
C ILE A 137 6.90 -13.50 -2.11
N LEU A 138 5.59 -13.73 -1.94
CA LEU A 138 5.02 -14.98 -1.45
C LEU A 138 4.72 -15.94 -2.59
#